data_AF-A0A1Z5JFX8-F1
#
_entry.id   AF-A0A1Z5JFX8-F1
#
_cell.length_a   1.000
_cell.length_b   1.000
_cell.length_c   1.000
_cell.angle_alpha   90.00
_cell.angle_beta   90.00
_cell.angle_gamma   90.00
#
_symmetry.space_group_name_H-M   'P 1'
#
loop_
_entity.id
_entity.type
_entity.pdbx_description
1 polymer ?
#
loop_
_entity_poly.entity_id
_entity_poly.type
_entity_poly.pdbx_seq_one_letter_code
_entity_poly.pdbx_strand_id
1 'polypeptide(L)'
;MVRVWYEPPPYGPGTDLNRSPYGTQGGGLFGKATLEKISRMRQGPLMAGGVLFSLVLCYLPVANQKLPFTMDPEYQAATRAYMRYHNMNPIFGISSQRQRNIDG
;
A
#
# COMPACT_ATOMS: atom_id res chain seq x y z
N MET A 1 9.09 53.20 -19.54
CA MET A 1 8.73 52.17 -18.54
C MET A 1 7.99 51.06 -19.29
N VAL A 2 8.64 49.91 -19.51
CA VAL A 2 8.06 48.81 -20.30
C VAL A 2 7.15 47.99 -19.38
N ARG A 3 5.86 47.90 -19.68
CA ARG A 3 4.93 47.01 -18.99
C ARG A 3 5.14 45.59 -19.53
N VAL A 4 5.82 44.77 -18.75
CA VAL A 4 5.92 43.33 -19.04
C VAL A 4 4.60 42.71 -18.61
N TRP A 5 3.82 42.27 -19.59
CA TRP A 5 2.60 41.51 -19.35
C TRP A 5 3.01 40.10 -18.91
N TYR A 6 2.85 39.78 -17.64
CA TYR A 6 3.08 38.42 -17.15
C TYR A 6 1.83 37.60 -17.48
N GLU A 7 1.90 36.78 -18.53
CA GLU A 7 0.94 35.71 -18.68
C GLU A 7 1.23 34.65 -17.61
N PRO A 8 0.28 34.37 -16.69
CA PRO A 8 0.47 33.31 -15.73
C PRO A 8 0.69 31.99 -16.45
N PRO A 9 1.53 31.10 -15.90
CA PRO A 9 1.84 29.82 -16.52
C PRO A 9 0.55 29.07 -16.86
N PRO A 10 0.49 28.42 -18.04
CA PRO A 10 -0.75 27.82 -18.56
C PRO A 10 -1.34 26.74 -17.66
N TYR A 11 -0.53 26.20 -16.73
CA TYR A 11 -0.91 25.16 -15.78
C TYR A 11 -0.40 25.54 -14.38
N GLY A 12 -1.24 25.35 -13.37
CA GLY A 12 -0.90 25.70 -11.99
C GLY A 12 -2.13 25.84 -11.07
N PRO A 13 -1.96 25.64 -9.76
CA PRO A 13 -3.02 25.92 -8.81
C PRO A 13 -3.28 27.44 -8.77
N GLY A 14 -4.50 27.84 -9.14
CA GLY A 14 -4.95 29.25 -9.11
C GLY A 14 -4.80 30.02 -10.43
N THR A 15 -4.39 29.38 -11.53
CA THR A 15 -4.11 30.07 -12.81
C THR A 15 -5.30 30.13 -13.77
N ASP A 16 -6.48 29.61 -13.44
CA ASP A 16 -7.64 29.70 -14.36
C ASP A 16 -9.03 29.67 -13.71
N LEU A 17 -9.93 30.53 -14.20
CA LEU A 17 -11.37 30.54 -13.86
C LEU A 17 -12.17 29.55 -14.71
N ASN A 18 -11.65 29.12 -15.89
CA ASN A 18 -12.41 28.30 -16.86
C ASN A 18 -11.59 27.20 -17.59
N ARG A 19 -10.30 26.99 -17.30
CA ARG A 19 -9.49 25.90 -17.89
C ARG A 19 -9.08 24.84 -16.86
N SER A 20 -8.74 23.63 -17.34
CA SER A 20 -8.26 22.56 -16.45
C SER A 20 -6.88 22.95 -15.91
N PRO A 21 -6.68 23.03 -14.57
CA PRO A 21 -5.40 23.43 -13.98
C PRO A 21 -4.26 22.46 -14.26
N TYR A 22 -4.56 21.27 -14.81
CA TYR A 22 -3.60 20.21 -15.14
C TYR A 22 -3.41 19.99 -16.65
N GLY A 23 -3.96 20.84 -17.52
CA GLY A 23 -3.80 20.71 -18.97
C GLY A 23 -4.44 19.47 -19.60
N THR A 24 -5.32 18.79 -18.86
CA THR A 24 -6.05 17.62 -19.38
C THR A 24 -7.20 18.09 -20.28
N GLN A 25 -6.91 18.34 -21.57
CA GLN A 25 -7.93 18.66 -22.58
C GLN A 25 -8.75 17.44 -23.02
N GLY A 26 -8.24 16.22 -22.80
CA GLY A 26 -8.94 14.97 -23.04
C GLY A 26 -8.71 14.04 -21.86
N GLY A 27 -9.67 13.96 -20.94
CA GLY A 27 -9.67 12.91 -19.93
C GLY A 27 -9.89 11.59 -20.63
N GLY A 28 -8.88 10.71 -20.63
CA GLY A 28 -8.96 9.36 -21.18
C GLY A 28 -9.97 8.48 -20.43
N LEU A 29 -9.59 7.25 -20.06
CA LEU A 29 -10.46 6.31 -19.32
C LEU A 29 -11.12 6.90 -18.06
N PHE A 30 -10.51 7.94 -17.47
CA PHE A 30 -11.09 8.72 -16.40
C PHE A 30 -11.28 10.16 -16.91
N GLY A 31 -12.55 10.55 -17.10
CA GLY A 31 -12.90 11.88 -17.59
C GLY A 31 -12.31 13.01 -16.74
N LYS A 32 -12.18 14.19 -17.34
CA LYS A 32 -11.60 15.41 -16.73
C LYS A 32 -12.21 15.73 -15.35
N ALA A 33 -13.53 15.61 -15.23
CA ALA A 33 -14.26 15.88 -13.98
C ALA A 33 -13.86 14.91 -12.85
N THR A 34 -13.56 13.65 -13.18
CA THR A 34 -13.19 12.62 -12.21
C THR A 34 -11.78 12.87 -11.68
N LEU A 35 -10.85 13.22 -12.56
CA LEU A 35 -9.46 13.55 -12.20
C LEU A 35 -9.38 14.81 -11.33
N GLU A 36 -10.13 15.86 -11.67
CA GLU A 36 -10.21 17.08 -10.87
C GLU A 36 -10.84 16.85 -9.50
N LYS A 37 -11.80 15.92 -9.40
CA LYS A 37 -12.41 15.54 -8.12
C LYS A 37 -11.44 14.73 -7.25
N ILE A 38 -10.70 13.80 -7.85
CA ILE A 38 -9.69 12.97 -7.17
C ILE A 38 -8.51 13.82 -6.68
N SER A 39 -8.04 14.78 -7.48
CA SER A 39 -6.90 15.63 -7.10
C SER A 39 -7.22 16.60 -5.94
N ARG A 40 -8.49 16.99 -5.80
CA ARG A 40 -8.97 17.84 -4.69
C ARG A 40 -9.33 17.04 -3.43
N MET A 41 -9.39 15.71 -3.50
CA MET A 41 -9.67 14.90 -2.33
C MET A 41 -8.48 14.87 -1.36
N ARG A 42 -8.78 14.72 -0.07
CA ARG A 42 -7.77 14.60 0.98
C ARG A 42 -6.88 13.39 0.68
N GLN A 43 -5.57 13.60 0.65
CA GLN A 43 -4.60 12.60 0.17
C GLN A 43 -4.60 11.31 1.01
N GLY A 44 -4.79 11.41 2.33
CA GLY A 44 -4.78 10.26 3.24
C GLY A 44 -5.74 9.13 2.86
N PRO A 45 -7.06 9.36 2.80
CA PRO A 45 -8.02 8.32 2.41
C PRO A 45 -7.81 7.80 0.98
N LEU A 46 -7.31 8.64 0.07
CA LEU A 46 -7.07 8.24 -1.31
C LEU A 46 -5.89 7.24 -1.41
N MET A 47 -4.82 7.51 -0.68
CA MET A 47 -3.68 6.59 -0.55
C MET A 47 -4.09 5.29 0.15
N ALA A 48 -4.84 5.38 1.25
CA ALA A 48 -5.33 4.21 1.96
C ALA A 48 -6.19 3.31 1.06
N GLY A 49 -7.09 3.91 0.28
CA GLY A 49 -7.91 3.18 -0.70
C GLY A 49 -7.07 2.49 -1.78
N GLY A 50 -6.08 3.19 -2.33
CA GLY A 50 -5.17 2.61 -3.33
C GLY A 50 -4.34 1.44 -2.79
N VAL A 51 -3.82 1.56 -1.56
CA VAL A 51 -3.06 0.49 -0.89
C VAL A 51 -3.95 -0.71 -0.58
N LEU A 52 -5.16 -0.48 -0.07
CA LEU A 52 -6.06 -1.58 0.26
C LEU A 52 -6.55 -2.31 -0.99
N PHE A 53 -6.82 -1.57 -2.07
CA PHE A 53 -7.18 -2.15 -3.36
C PHE A 53 -6.06 -3.00 -3.96
N SER A 54 -4.80 -2.55 -3.90
CA SER A 54 -3.66 -3.32 -4.39
C SER A 54 -3.41 -4.59 -3.56
N LEU A 55 -3.58 -4.52 -2.23
CA LEU A 55 -3.50 -5.69 -1.36
C LEU A 55 -4.55 -6.75 -1.71
N VAL A 56 -5.80 -6.34 -1.95
CA VAL A 56 -6.88 -7.25 -2.34
C VAL A 56 -6.60 -7.90 -3.68
N LEU A 57 -6.14 -7.12 -4.67
CA LEU A 57 -5.74 -7.65 -5.99
C LEU A 57 -4.62 -8.69 -5.89
N CYS A 58 -3.61 -8.44 -5.06
CA CYS A 58 -2.51 -9.38 -4.82
C CYS A 58 -2.96 -10.63 -4.05
N TYR A 59 -4.03 -10.56 -3.26
CA TYR A 59 -4.54 -11.69 -2.48
C TYR A 59 -5.35 -12.68 -3.33
N LEU A 60 -6.09 -12.21 -4.34
CA LEU A 60 -6.93 -13.05 -5.22
C LEU A 60 -6.24 -14.30 -5.80
N PRO A 61 -5.00 -14.24 -6.34
CA PRO A 61 -4.35 -15.43 -6.88
C PRO A 61 -3.93 -16.46 -5.82
N VAL A 62 -3.78 -16.04 -4.56
CA VAL A 62 -3.32 -16.90 -3.45
C VAL A 62 -4.50 -17.47 -2.64
N ALA A 63 -5.65 -16.78 -2.66
CA ALA A 63 -6.81 -17.11 -1.81
C ALA A 63 -7.37 -18.53 -2.00
N ASN A 64 -7.26 -19.12 -3.20
CA ASN A 64 -7.76 -20.46 -3.52
C ASN A 64 -6.67 -21.52 -3.69
N GLN A 65 -5.43 -21.22 -3.31
CA GLN A 65 -4.34 -22.18 -3.40
C GLN A 65 -4.26 -23.02 -2.12
N LYS A 66 -4.04 -24.33 -2.29
CA LYS A 66 -3.73 -25.20 -1.15
C LYS A 66 -2.39 -24.74 -0.57
N LEU A 67 -2.40 -24.32 0.69
CA LEU A 67 -1.19 -23.95 1.40
C LEU A 67 -0.23 -25.17 1.44
N PRO A 68 1.08 -24.95 1.41
CA PRO A 68 2.04 -26.05 1.51
C PRO A 68 1.86 -26.78 2.85
N PHE A 69 2.14 -28.08 2.88
CA PHE A 69 2.05 -28.89 4.11
C PHE A 69 2.91 -28.33 5.26
N THR A 70 3.91 -27.52 4.94
CA THR A 70 4.75 -26.83 5.94
C THR A 70 3.98 -25.79 6.77
N MET A 71 2.78 -25.41 6.30
CA MET A 71 1.87 -24.54 7.03
C MET A 71 0.88 -25.32 7.91
N ASP A 72 0.90 -26.65 7.88
CA ASP A 72 0.06 -27.45 8.77
C ASP A 72 0.48 -27.22 10.24
N PRO A 73 -0.49 -27.09 11.17
CA PRO A 73 -0.20 -26.75 12.55
C PRO A 73 0.70 -27.79 13.23
N GLU A 74 0.54 -29.07 12.89
CA GLU A 74 1.38 -30.16 13.38
C GLU A 74 2.83 -30.02 12.91
N TYR A 75 3.03 -29.70 11.63
CA TYR A 75 4.35 -29.50 11.06
C TYR A 75 5.04 -28.28 11.68
N GLN A 76 4.31 -27.18 11.88
CA GLN A 76 4.85 -25.99 12.54
C GLN A 76 5.22 -26.25 14.00
N ALA A 77 4.39 -26.99 14.74
CA ALA A 77 4.69 -27.38 16.13
C ALA A 77 5.95 -28.25 16.21
N ALA A 78 6.06 -29.25 15.34
CA ALA A 78 7.25 -30.10 15.25
C ALA A 78 8.50 -29.30 14.89
N THR A 79 8.41 -28.40 13.91
CA THR A 79 9.50 -27.52 13.49
C THR A 79 9.93 -26.59 14.63
N ARG A 80 8.98 -26.00 15.36
CA ARG A 80 9.26 -25.16 16.54
C ARG A 80 9.95 -25.95 17.64
N ALA A 81 9.53 -27.19 17.90
CA ALA A 81 10.18 -28.06 18.88
C ALA A 81 11.62 -28.42 18.46
N TYR A 82 11.83 -28.74 17.18
CA TYR A 82 13.15 -28.97 16.61
C TYR A 82 14.07 -27.76 16.75
N MET A 83 13.59 -26.56 16.40
CA MET A 83 14.37 -25.32 16.54
C MET A 83 14.76 -25.03 17.99
N ARG A 84 13.87 -25.34 18.95
CA ARG A 84 14.16 -25.24 20.38
C ARG A 84 15.22 -26.23 20.83
N TYR A 85 15.13 -27.48 20.37
CA TYR A 85 16.11 -28.51 20.68
C TYR A 85 17.52 -28.11 20.20
N HIS A 86 17.61 -27.49 19.02
CA HIS A 86 18.86 -26.97 18.47
C HIS A 86 19.25 -25.56 18.97
N ASN A 87 18.55 -25.02 19.97
CA ASN A 87 18.79 -23.70 20.55
C ASN A 87 18.86 -22.54 19.53
N MET A 88 18.01 -22.58 18.50
CA MET A 88 17.98 -21.56 17.47
C MET A 88 17.37 -20.24 17.98
N ASN A 89 18.08 -19.14 17.73
CA ASN A 89 17.68 -17.79 18.15
C ASN A 89 17.37 -17.66 19.67
N PRO A 90 18.38 -17.82 20.53
CA PRO A 90 18.21 -17.99 21.98
C PRO A 90 17.88 -16.72 22.78
N ILE A 91 18.18 -15.54 22.24
CA ILE A 91 18.04 -14.30 23.00
C ILE A 91 16.63 -13.73 22.86
N PHE A 92 16.11 -13.66 21.63
CA PHE A 92 14.83 -13.03 21.32
C PHE A 92 13.86 -13.94 20.56
N GLY A 93 14.29 -15.14 20.19
CA GLY A 93 13.53 -16.03 19.33
C GLY A 93 12.99 -17.25 20.04
N ILE A 94 12.84 -18.32 19.27
CA ILE A 94 12.01 -19.47 19.61
C ILE A 94 12.54 -20.33 20.76
N SER A 95 13.86 -20.31 21.00
CA SER A 95 14.49 -20.97 22.15
C SER A 95 14.67 -20.07 23.37
N SER A 96 14.32 -18.78 23.29
CA SER A 96 14.37 -17.87 24.44
C SER A 96 13.43 -18.34 25.56
N GLN A 97 13.80 -18.03 26.81
CA GLN A 97 12.95 -18.35 27.98
C GLN A 97 11.62 -17.62 27.91
N ARG A 98 11.65 -16.35 27.47
CA ARG A 98 10.43 -15.54 27.30
C ARG A 98 9.44 -16.20 26.35
N GLN A 99 9.91 -16.70 25.20
CA GLN A 99 9.04 -17.34 24.22
C GLN A 99 8.50 -18.68 24.71
N ARG A 100 9.31 -19.47 25.43
CA ARG A 100 8.87 -20.73 26.05
C ARG A 100 7.74 -20.53 27.07
N ASN A 101 7.80 -19.45 27.84
CA ASN A 101 6.77 -19.12 28.84
C ASN A 101 5.45 -18.62 28.21
N ILE A 102 5.46 -18.17 26.95
CA ILE A 102 4.26 -17.73 26.22
C ILE A 102 3.57 -18.92 25.54
N ASP A 103 4.36 -19.90 25.11
CA ASP A 103 3.91 -21.04 24.31
C ASP A 103 3.57 -22.29 25.14
N GLY A 104 3.77 -22.26 26.46
CA GLY A 104 3.45 -23.35 27.40
C GLY A 104 2.40 -22.91 28.40
#